data_AF-A0A7Z8VL48-F1
#
_entry.id   AF-A0A7Z8VL48-F1
#
_cell.length_a   1.000
_cell.length_b   1.000
_cell.length_c   1.000
_cell.angle_alpha   90.00
_cell.angle_beta   90.00
_cell.angle_gamma   90.00
#
_symmetry.space_group_name_H-M   'P 1'
#
loop_
_entity.id
_entity.type
_entity.pdbx_description
1 polymer ?
#
loop_
_entity_poly.entity_id
_entity_poly.type
_entity_poly.pdbx_seq_one_letter_code
_entity_poly.pdbx_strand_id
1 'polypeptide(L)'
;MSFPYKKNIEKSMKKFYDSLCEKNKRRYAAIESEKLSHGGVNYISALLECDPKTIRQGKKELTELELDITGIRQPGGGRKKRPLPLNTVE
;
A
#
# COMPACT_ATOMS: atom_id res chain seq x y z
N MET A 1 -3.52 26.26 12.60
CA MET A 1 -3.86 24.82 12.53
C MET A 1 -2.96 24.05 13.47
N SER A 2 -3.53 23.31 14.43
CA SER A 2 -2.78 22.31 15.20
C SER A 2 -2.65 21.06 14.31
N PHE A 3 -1.44 20.72 13.93
CA PHE A 3 -1.19 19.51 13.14
C PHE A 3 -1.20 18.30 14.09
N PRO A 4 -1.91 17.21 13.75
CA PRO A 4 -2.08 16.09 14.66
C PRO A 4 -0.79 15.28 14.89
N TYR A 5 0.16 15.27 13.95
CA TYR A 5 1.44 14.58 14.09
C TYR A 5 2.61 15.54 14.30
N LYS A 6 3.64 15.07 15.01
CA LYS A 6 4.94 15.76 15.11
C LYS A 6 5.64 15.70 13.74
N LYS A 7 6.39 16.76 13.37
CA LYS A 7 7.13 16.85 12.09
C LYS A 7 8.03 15.65 11.78
N ASN A 8 8.63 15.03 12.80
CA ASN A 8 9.48 13.85 12.60
C ASN A 8 8.67 12.62 12.16
N ILE A 9 7.44 12.50 12.65
CA ILE A 9 6.52 11.42 12.26
C ILE A 9 6.03 11.65 10.84
N GLU A 10 5.63 12.87 10.50
CA GLU A 10 5.22 13.26 9.14
C GLU A 10 6.29 12.88 8.09
N LYS A 11 7.56 13.15 8.38
CA LYS A 11 8.69 12.77 7.51
C LYS A 11 8.81 11.25 7.34
N SER A 12 8.67 10.49 8.42
CA SER A 12 8.71 9.02 8.38
C SER A 12 7.51 8.46 7.63
N MET A 13 6.32 9.03 7.81
CA MET A 13 5.10 8.65 7.09
C MET A 13 5.27 8.85 5.59
N LYS A 14 5.79 10.01 5.15
CA LYS A 14 6.03 10.29 3.73
C LYS A 14 7.04 9.31 3.12
N LYS A 15 8.18 9.08 3.80
CA LYS A 15 9.18 8.09 3.34
C LYS A 15 8.61 6.67 3.24
N PHE A 16 7.80 6.26 4.21
CA PHE A 16 7.17 4.95 4.19
C PHE A 16 6.16 4.86 3.05
N TYR A 17 5.30 5.87 2.90
CA TYR A 17 4.33 5.96 1.82
C TYR A 17 5.00 5.81 0.45
N ASP A 18 6.11 6.51 0.20
CA ASP A 18 6.83 6.46 -1.07
C ASP A 18 7.35 5.06 -1.43
N SER A 19 7.67 4.24 -0.42
CA SER A 19 8.14 2.86 -0.60
C SER A 19 7.03 1.84 -0.87
N LEU A 20 5.76 2.21 -0.65
CA LEU A 20 4.63 1.31 -0.83
C LEU A 20 4.23 1.20 -2.32
N CYS A 21 3.69 0.03 -2.69
CA CYS A 21 3.00 -0.11 -3.96
C CYS A 21 1.66 0.65 -3.94
N GLU A 22 1.09 0.93 -5.12
CA GLU A 22 -0.12 1.73 -5.25
C GLU A 22 -1.29 1.18 -4.40
N LYS A 23 -1.54 -0.13 -4.42
CA LYS A 23 -2.57 -0.78 -3.58
C LYS A 23 -2.38 -0.47 -2.09
N ASN A 24 -1.14 -0.57 -1.61
CA ASN A 24 -0.81 -0.34 -0.20
C ASN A 24 -0.83 1.16 0.16
N LYS A 25 -0.42 2.05 -0.76
CA LYS A 25 -0.51 3.51 -0.57
C LYS A 25 -1.94 3.94 -0.27
N ARG A 26 -2.90 3.49 -1.08
CA ARG A 26 -4.33 3.85 -0.93
C ARG A 26 -4.89 3.43 0.43
N ARG A 27 -4.58 2.20 0.83
CA ARG A 27 -5.01 1.62 2.12
C ARG A 27 -4.34 2.29 3.30
N TYR A 28 -3.03 2.54 3.21
CA TYR A 28 -2.29 3.22 4.26
C TYR A 28 -2.84 4.64 4.51
N ALA A 29 -3.05 5.43 3.45
CA ALA A 29 -3.63 6.75 3.56
C ALA A 29 -5.06 6.72 4.15
N ALA A 30 -5.85 5.70 3.79
CA ALA A 30 -7.17 5.48 4.37
C ALA A 30 -7.12 5.25 5.90
N ILE A 31 -6.26 4.35 6.37
CA ILE A 31 -6.06 4.04 7.79
C ILE A 31 -5.62 5.29 8.56
N GLU A 32 -4.60 6.00 8.07
CA GLU A 32 -4.11 7.21 8.75
C GLU A 32 -5.16 8.31 8.80
N SER A 33 -6.00 8.43 7.75
CA SER A 33 -7.10 9.40 7.74
C SER A 33 -8.23 9.06 8.70
N GLU A 34 -8.37 7.79 9.10
CA GLU A 34 -9.42 7.29 10.00
C GLU A 34 -9.01 7.40 11.48
N LYS A 35 -7.71 7.37 11.76
CA LYS A 35 -7.18 7.70 13.11
C LYS A 35 -7.45 9.15 13.51
N LEU A 36 -7.63 10.02 12.52
CA LEU A 36 -7.92 11.42 12.70
C LEU A 36 -9.43 11.64 12.69
N SER A 37 -9.89 12.60 13.48
CA SER A 37 -11.30 13.00 13.51
C SER A 37 -11.66 13.82 12.26
N HIS A 38 -12.51 14.84 12.40
CA HIS A 38 -12.94 15.65 11.26
C HIS A 38 -11.77 16.30 10.52
N GLY A 39 -11.72 16.12 9.19
CA GLY A 39 -10.68 16.69 8.34
C GLY A 39 -9.44 15.82 8.14
N GLY A 40 -9.38 14.62 8.73
CA GLY A 40 -8.27 13.67 8.54
C GLY A 40 -7.94 13.38 7.08
N VAL A 41 -8.96 13.26 6.21
CA VAL A 41 -8.77 13.04 4.76
C VAL A 41 -8.02 14.21 4.12
N ASN A 42 -8.39 15.45 4.41
CA ASN A 42 -7.75 16.62 3.81
C ASN A 42 -6.31 16.79 4.31
N TYR A 43 -6.08 16.55 5.61
CA TYR A 43 -4.75 16.63 6.18
C TYR A 43 -3.81 15.55 5.62
N ILE A 44 -4.25 14.29 5.58
CA ILE A 44 -3.43 13.19 5.03
C ILE A 44 -3.22 13.34 3.52
N SER A 45 -4.23 13.81 2.79
CA SER A 45 -4.11 14.14 1.36
C SER A 45 -3.03 15.20 1.12
N ALA A 46 -3.01 16.27 1.91
CA ALA A 46 -1.99 17.30 1.83
C ALA A 46 -0.60 16.79 2.25
N LEU A 47 -0.52 15.97 3.31
CA LEU A 47 0.74 15.44 3.83
C LEU A 47 1.41 14.45 2.86
N LEU A 48 0.63 13.56 2.26
CA LEU A 48 1.09 12.50 1.37
C LEU A 48 1.01 12.88 -0.12
N GLU A 49 0.57 14.11 -0.43
CA GLU A 49 0.42 14.63 -1.80
C GLU A 49 -0.42 13.70 -2.71
N CYS A 50 -1.49 13.14 -2.15
CA CYS A 50 -2.39 12.24 -2.86
C CYS A 50 -3.82 12.82 -2.97
N ASP A 51 -4.57 12.45 -4.01
CA ASP A 51 -5.96 12.90 -4.20
C ASP A 51 -6.85 12.37 -3.06
N PRO A 52 -7.73 13.19 -2.44
CA PRO A 52 -8.72 12.70 -1.47
C PRO A 52 -9.56 11.51 -1.95
N LYS A 53 -9.80 11.39 -3.27
CA LYS A 53 -10.47 10.23 -3.87
C LYS A 53 -9.69 8.93 -3.66
N THR A 54 -8.36 8.98 -3.69
CA THR A 54 -7.45 7.86 -3.43
C THR A 54 -7.66 7.31 -2.01
N ILE A 55 -7.82 8.21 -1.04
CA ILE A 55 -8.11 7.87 0.36
C ILE A 55 -9.50 7.25 0.48
N ARG A 56 -10.52 7.84 -0.16
CA ARG A 56 -11.89 7.29 -0.16
C ARG A 56 -11.94 5.90 -0.80
N GLN A 57 -11.20 5.68 -1.88
CA GLN A 57 -11.10 4.36 -2.50
C GLN A 57 -10.41 3.37 -1.56
N GLY A 58 -9.33 3.77 -0.89
CA GLY A 58 -8.67 2.95 0.12
C GLY A 58 -9.60 2.54 1.27
N LYS A 59 -10.49 3.44 1.72
CA LYS A 59 -11.51 3.13 2.73
C LYS A 59 -12.48 2.05 2.25
N LYS A 60 -12.97 2.17 1.01
CA LYS A 60 -13.83 1.13 0.40
C LYS A 60 -13.12 -0.22 0.30
N GLU A 61 -11.86 -0.22 -0.12
CA GLU A 61 -11.08 -1.46 -0.21
C GLU A 61 -10.85 -2.13 1.14
N LEU A 62 -10.73 -1.37 2.23
CA LEU A 62 -10.60 -1.91 3.58
C LEU A 62 -11.92 -2.52 4.09
N THR A 63 -13.07 -2.03 3.61
CA THR A 63 -14.39 -2.56 3.99
C THR A 63 -14.88 -3.70 3.11
N GLU A 64 -14.55 -3.71 1.81
CA GLU A 64 -15.12 -4.67 0.83
C GLU A 64 -14.22 -5.88 0.53
N LEU A 65 -12.89 -5.77 0.65
CA LEU A 65 -11.99 -6.87 0.32
C LEU A 65 -11.47 -7.58 1.58
N GLU A 66 -11.69 -8.90 1.66
CA GLU A 66 -10.69 -9.76 2.31
C GLU A 66 -9.33 -9.40 1.69
N LEU A 67 -8.39 -9.01 2.54
CA LEU A 67 -7.09 -8.52 2.09
C LEU A 67 -6.43 -9.62 1.25
N ASP A 68 -6.51 -9.46 -0.05
CA ASP A 68 -5.81 -10.31 -0.99
C ASP A 68 -4.29 -10.14 -0.76
N ILE A 69 -3.77 -11.06 0.05
CA ILE A 69 -2.38 -11.24 0.47
C ILE A 69 -1.55 -11.95 -0.60
N THR A 70 -2.14 -12.27 -1.77
CA THR A 70 -1.36 -12.81 -2.87
C THR A 70 -0.24 -11.85 -3.21
N GLY A 71 0.96 -12.42 -3.39
CA GLY A 71 2.14 -11.64 -3.67
C GLY A 71 1.95 -10.81 -4.94
N ILE A 72 2.57 -9.61 -4.96
CA ILE A 72 2.52 -8.68 -6.10
C ILE A 72 2.96 -9.34 -7.42
N ARG A 73 3.80 -10.38 -7.33
CA ARG A 73 4.37 -11.09 -8.47
C ARG A 73 3.47 -12.23 -8.92
N GLN A 74 3.17 -12.28 -10.21
CA GLN A 74 2.58 -13.45 -10.84
C GLN A 74 3.61 -14.55 -11.11
N PRO A 75 3.23 -15.84 -10.98
CA PRO A 75 4.07 -16.96 -11.38
C PRO A 75 4.33 -16.93 -12.91
N GLY A 76 5.45 -17.49 -13.35
CA GLY A 76 5.75 -17.64 -14.79
C GLY A 76 6.70 -16.60 -15.40
N GLY A 77 6.97 -15.48 -14.73
CA GLY A 77 7.93 -14.47 -15.21
C GLY A 77 9.42 -14.79 -14.95
N GLY A 78 9.74 -15.99 -14.44
CA GLY A 78 11.12 -16.41 -14.15
C GLY A 78 11.74 -17.22 -15.28
N ARG A 79 13.08 -17.33 -15.30
CA ARG A 79 13.80 -18.20 -16.24
C ARG A 79 13.29 -19.64 -16.11
N LYS A 80 12.83 -20.22 -17.22
CA LYS A 80 12.41 -21.63 -17.26
C LYS A 80 13.59 -22.51 -16.87
N LYS A 81 13.36 -23.46 -15.96
CA LYS A 81 14.36 -24.47 -15.60
C LYS A 81 14.65 -25.33 -16.82
N ARG A 82 15.91 -25.72 -17.00
CA ARG A 82 16.29 -26.70 -18.02
C ARG A 82 15.57 -28.01 -17.68
N PRO A 83 14.87 -28.67 -18.62
CA PRO A 83 14.27 -29.97 -18.34
C PRO A 83 15.36 -30.96 -17.90
N LEU A 84 15.07 -31.76 -16.89
CA LEU A 84 15.96 -32.82 -16.41
C LEU A 84 16.15 -33.86 -17.53
N PRO A 85 17.36 -34.38 -17.77
CA PRO A 85 17.59 -35.42 -18.77
C PRO A 85 16.82 -36.70 -18.38
N LEU A 86 16.16 -37.34 -19.36
CA LEU A 86 15.22 -38.45 -19.17
C LEU A 86 15.86 -39.79 -18.77
N ASN A 87 17.15 -39.85 -18.46
CA ASN A 87 17.85 -41.12 -18.28
C ASN A 87 18.45 -41.21 -16.87
N THR A 88 17.68 -41.76 -15.94
CA THR A 88 18.19 -42.36 -14.71
C THR A 88 17.39 -43.63 -14.45
N VAL A 89 17.66 -44.63 -15.27
CA VAL A 89 17.33 -46.04 -15.02
C VAL A 89 18.52 -46.85 -15.50
N GLU A 90 19.44 -47.12 -14.59
CA GLU A 90 20.20 -48.37 -14.51
C GLU A 90 20.23 -48.80 -13.04
#